data_AF-A0A7C4UXW4-F1
#
_entry.id   AF-A0A7C4UXW4-F1
#
_cell.length_a   1.000
_cell.length_b   1.000
_cell.length_c   1.000
_cell.angle_alpha   90.00
_cell.angle_beta   90.00
_cell.angle_gamma   90.00
#
_symmetry.space_group_name_H-M   'P 1'
#
loop_
_entity.id
_entity.type
_entity.pdbx_description
1 polymer ?
#
loop_
_entity_poly.entity_id
_entity_poly.type
_entity_poly.pdbx_seq_one_letter_code
_entity_poly.pdbx_strand_id
1 'polypeptide(L)' 'MRRKKQFAMIGPKTNTRFEVGINIKGLKKNSRLLEQPPGSMCNYIIPLTDAKEVDAELIAWIKSAYEAAG' A
#
# COMPACT_ATOMS: atom_id res chain seq x y z
N MET A 1 -0.53 19.37 2.86
CA MET A 1 -0.94 19.25 1.45
C MET A 1 -1.69 17.93 1.28
N ARG A 2 -3.04 17.96 1.31
CA ARG A 2 -3.88 16.77 1.10
C ARG A 2 -4.12 16.60 -0.41
N ARG A 3 -3.92 15.40 -0.95
CA ARG A 3 -4.32 15.04 -2.32
C ARG A 3 -5.84 14.86 -2.39
N LYS A 4 -6.42 14.96 -3.59
CA LYS A 4 -7.87 14.78 -3.81
C LYS A 4 -8.34 13.36 -3.50
N LYS A 5 -7.47 12.36 -3.66
CA LYS A 5 -7.76 10.94 -3.41
C LYS A 5 -6.83 10.37 -2.35
N GLN A 6 -7.34 9.43 -1.54
CA GLN A 6 -6.52 8.64 -0.64
C GLN A 6 -5.60 7.73 -1.47
N PHE A 7 -4.29 7.84 -1.25
CA PHE A 7 -3.25 7.11 -2.00
C PHE A 7 -2.70 5.90 -1.24
N ALA A 8 -2.68 5.98 0.09
CA ALA A 8 -2.23 4.90 0.95
C ALA A 8 -3.02 4.92 2.27
N MET A 9 -3.15 3.75 2.88
CA MET A 9 -3.77 3.52 4.17
C MET A 9 -2.87 2.60 4.98
N ILE A 10 -2.70 2.87 6.26
CA ILE A 10 -1.99 1.98 7.18
C ILE A 10 -2.99 1.61 8.27
N GLY A 11 -3.21 0.31 8.45
CA GLY A 11 -4.18 -0.20 9.42
C GLY A 11 -3.62 -1.40 10.19
N PRO A 12 -3.92 -1.51 11.49
CA PRO A 12 -3.64 -2.74 12.23
C PRO A 12 -4.58 -3.85 11.74
N LYS A 13 -4.04 -5.00 11.36
CA LYS A 13 -4.81 -6.20 11.03
C LYS A 13 -4.94 -7.12 12.24
N THR A 14 -3.88 -7.20 13.06
CA THR A 14 -3.85 -7.91 14.34
C THR A 14 -2.94 -7.17 15.34
N ASN A 15 -2.84 -7.67 16.58
CA ASN A 15 -2.00 -7.08 17.63
C ASN A 15 -0.50 -6.97 17.27
N THR A 16 -0.04 -7.76 16.29
CA THR A 16 1.37 -7.82 15.88
C THR A 16 1.57 -7.63 14.38
N ARG A 17 0.50 -7.33 13.63
CA ARG A 17 0.56 -7.18 12.17
C ARG A 17 -0.13 -5.92 11.71
N PHE A 18 0.59 -5.18 10.90
CA PHE A 18 0.10 -4.00 10.20
C PHE A 18 -0.11 -4.34 8.73
N GLU A 19 -1.00 -3.60 8.10
CA GLU A 19 -1.23 -3.69 6.67
C GLU A 19 -1.13 -2.31 6.07
N VAL A 20 -0.40 -2.22 4.97
CA VAL A 20 -0.32 -1.01 4.14
C VAL A 20 -1.16 -1.25 2.91
N GLY A 21 -2.31 -0.60 2.85
CA GLY A 21 -3.12 -0.50 1.65
C GLY A 21 -2.57 0.57 0.72
N ILE A 22 -2.39 0.25 -0.56
CA ILE A 22 -1.94 1.19 -1.59
C ILE A 22 -3.01 1.30 -2.67
N ASN A 23 -3.38 2.54 -3.00
CA ASN A 23 -4.40 2.86 -4.00
C ASN A 23 -3.74 3.37 -5.28
N ILE A 24 -3.23 2.43 -6.08
CA ILE A 24 -2.67 2.66 -7.40
C ILE A 24 -2.94 1.42 -8.26
N LYS A 25 -2.98 1.57 -9.59
CA LYS A 25 -3.07 0.43 -10.52
C LYS A 25 -1.75 0.25 -11.26
N GLY A 26 -1.43 -0.99 -11.65
CA GLY A 26 -0.29 -1.27 -12.51
C GLY A 26 1.07 -1.32 -11.80
N LEU A 27 1.08 -1.62 -10.50
CA LEU A 27 2.33 -1.99 -9.83
C LEU A 27 2.82 -3.35 -10.32
N LYS A 28 4.14 -3.55 -10.34
CA LYS A 28 4.74 -4.85 -10.64
C LYS A 28 4.30 -5.86 -9.58
N LYS A 29 3.93 -7.06 -10.03
CA LYS A 29 3.65 -8.18 -9.12
C LYS A 29 4.91 -8.46 -8.29
N ASN A 30 4.75 -8.40 -6.98
CA ASN A 30 5.77 -8.74 -5.99
C ASN A 30 5.13 -9.71 -5.00
N SER A 31 5.89 -10.67 -4.47
CA SER A 31 5.39 -11.63 -3.47
C SER A 31 4.79 -10.96 -2.22
N ARG A 32 5.22 -9.74 -1.88
CA ARG A 32 4.68 -8.97 -0.75
C ARG A 32 3.46 -8.11 -1.10
N LEU A 33 3.26 -7.83 -2.39
CA LEU A 33 2.22 -6.94 -2.88
C LEU A 33 0.98 -7.77 -3.26
N LEU A 34 0.02 -7.86 -2.36
CA LEU A 34 -1.20 -8.62 -2.57
C LEU A 34 -2.23 -7.77 -3.33
N GLU A 35 -2.47 -8.12 -4.59
CA GLU A 35 -3.50 -7.50 -5.41
C GLU A 35 -4.90 -7.83 -4.86
N GLN A 36 -5.72 -6.80 -4.72
CA GLN A 36 -7.09 -6.91 -4.22
C GLN A 36 -8.08 -6.92 -5.38
N PRO A 37 -9.25 -7.57 -5.20
CA PRO A 37 -10.26 -7.64 -6.24
C PRO A 37 -10.82 -6.25 -6.59
N PRO A 38 -11.41 -6.10 -7.79
CA PRO A 38 -12.07 -4.87 -8.20
C PRO A 38 -13.19 -4.49 -7.23
N GLY A 39 -13.17 -3.26 -6.70
CA GLY A 39 -14.15 -2.76 -5.72
C GLY A 39 -13.63 -2.71 -4.28
N SER A 40 -12.44 -3.26 -4.01
CA SER A 40 -11.74 -3.05 -2.74
C SER A 40 -11.33 -1.60 -2.52
N MET A 41 -11.26 -1.18 -1.25
CA MET A 41 -10.87 0.18 -0.84
C MET A 41 -9.45 0.55 -1.28
N CYS A 42 -8.55 -0.44 -1.35
CA CYS A 42 -7.19 -0.32 -1.87
C CYS A 42 -7.00 -1.34 -3.00
N ASN A 43 -6.18 -1.01 -3.99
CA ASN A 43 -5.83 -1.93 -5.08
C ASN A 43 -4.84 -3.00 -4.65
N TYR A 44 -3.93 -2.65 -3.73
CA TYR A 44 -2.93 -3.57 -3.21
C TYR A 44 -2.88 -3.48 -1.68
N ILE A 45 -2.54 -4.59 -1.03
CA ILE A 45 -2.27 -4.66 0.41
C ILE A 45 -0.91 -5.31 0.62
N ILE A 46 -0.09 -4.70 1.48
CA ILE A 46 1.17 -5.29 1.95
C ILE A 46 1.03 -5.58 3.45
N PRO A 47 1.02 -6.86 3.87
CA PRO A 47 1.12 -7.20 5.26
C PRO A 47 2.56 -6.96 5.75
N LEU A 48 2.70 -6.19 6.81
CA LEU A 48 3.95 -5.93 7.52
C LEU A 48 3.87 -6.54 8.91
N THR A 49 4.89 -7.33 9.24
CA THR A 49 5.07 -8.00 10.53
C THR A 49 6.25 -7.43 11.30
N ASP A 50 7.22 -6.83 10.62
CA ASP A 50 8.40 -6.20 11.23
C ASP A 50 8.68 -4.83 10.59
N ALA A 51 9.24 -3.90 11.36
CA ALA A 51 9.64 -2.58 10.86
C ALA A 51 10.72 -2.66 9.76
N LYS A 52 11.52 -3.73 9.73
CA LYS A 52 12.52 -4.00 8.68
C LYS A 52 11.90 -4.23 7.30
N GLU A 53 10.62 -4.56 7.23
CA GLU A 53 9.89 -4.71 5.96
C GLU A 53 9.51 -3.34 5.34
N VAL A 54 9.71 -2.25 6.08
CA VAL A 54 9.63 -0.87 5.55
C VAL A 54 10.95 -0.54 4.85
N ASP A 55 11.08 -1.04 3.63
CA ASP A 55 12.25 -0.83 2.78
C ASP A 55 12.00 0.24 1.69
N ALA A 56 13.05 0.50 0.91
CA ALA A 56 12.99 1.46 -0.19
C ALA A 56 11.96 1.07 -1.27
N GLU A 57 11.64 -0.22 -1.41
CA GLU A 57 10.64 -0.69 -2.37
C GLU A 57 9.23 -0.30 -1.92
N LEU A 58 8.90 -0.51 -0.65
CA LEU A 58 7.63 -0.07 -0.07
C LEU A 58 7.46 1.45 -0.19
N ILE A 59 8.50 2.21 0.14
CA ILE A 59 8.48 3.68 0.00
C ILE A 59 8.27 4.09 -1.46
N ALA A 60 8.92 3.41 -2.40
CA ALA A 60 8.73 3.66 -3.83
C ALA A 60 7.27 3.42 -4.26
N TRP A 61 6.61 2.37 -3.79
CA TRP A 61 5.19 2.13 -4.11
C TRP A 61 4.26 3.21 -3.53
N ILE A 62 4.48 3.61 -2.28
CA ILE A 62 3.71 4.69 -1.65
C ILE A 62 3.91 5.99 -2.42
N LYS A 63 5.14 6.27 -2.84
CA LYS A 63 5.46 7.45 -3.66
C LYS A 63 4.75 7.42 -5.01
N SER A 64 4.79 6.28 -5.71
CA SER A 64 4.06 6.11 -6.97
C SER A 64 2.56 6.35 -6.78
N ALA A 65 1.98 5.83 -5.68
CA ALA A 65 0.56 6.05 -5.39
C ALA A 65 0.26 7.52 -5.07
N TYR A 66 1.16 8.20 -4.36
CA TYR A 66 1.05 9.62 -4.09
C TYR A 66 1.12 10.48 -5.36
N GLU A 67 1.95 10.10 -6.32
CA GLU A 67 2.05 10.76 -7.63
C GLU A 67 0.80 10.50 -8.48
N ALA A 68 0.25 9.29 -8.42
CA ALA A 68 -0.98 8.92 -9.14
C ALA A 68 -2.26 9.54 -8.55
N ALA A 69 -2.26 9.91 -7.27
CA ALA A 69 -3.44 10.45 -6.56
C ALA A 69 -3.72 11.94 -6.77
N GLY A 70 -3.18 12.52 -7.86
CA GLY A 70 -3.42 13.90 -8.30
C GLY A 70 -4.89 14.22 -8.57
#